data_AF-A0A7L4ZAZ7-F1
#
_entry.id   AF-A0A7L4ZAZ7-F1
#
_cell.length_a   1.000
_cell.length_b   1.000
_cell.length_c   1.000
_cell.angle_alpha   90.00
_cell.angle_beta   90.00
_cell.angle_gamma   90.00
#
_symmetry.space_group_name_H-M   'P 1'
#
loop_
_entity.id
_entity.type
_entity.pdbx_description
1 polymer ?
#
loop_
_entity_poly.entity_id
_entity_poly.type
_entity_poly.pdbx_seq_one_letter_code
_entity_poly.pdbx_strand_id
1 'polypeptide(L)'
;MRDGAGRYVWANHAYAHLYGTTRDAVIGRHLSDLDEPANAGRFLAMDQQVLTDGKPIRHALTYHRPDGTSAHAAGYRFPVRWGEERCVAGIYVDVTDYVRAMDQRHRAEADLRALRDHSGLACVRLAPDGRVSEAGTATAEILRVRLSDLTGLRAASLLADTPERGALIRVWDDLIAGRRRSARASAVLVDGEGWQRRARIRLTTVGAAAPGVTGVWAVVTHLGRRQRTQPTLTAAQVRIVALLAAGRSNADIAEELRLSRQTLDYHLSRLRVLLEAPTRPALVARAYVLGILSPRTWPPRSPTAAHPSSPV
;
A
#
# COMPACT_ATOMS: atom_id res chain seq x y z
N MET A 1 13.23 26.20 -40.82
CA MET A 1 13.88 27.49 -40.56
C MET A 1 12.99 28.57 -41.15
N ARG A 2 12.77 29.65 -40.41
CA ARG A 2 11.93 30.78 -40.83
C ARG A 2 12.66 32.11 -40.65
N ASP A 3 12.36 33.07 -41.52
CA ASP A 3 12.83 34.46 -41.39
C ASP A 3 12.07 35.22 -40.28
N GLY A 4 12.45 36.47 -40.04
CA GLY A 4 11.82 37.34 -39.05
C GLY A 4 10.36 37.72 -39.35
N ALA A 5 9.90 37.50 -40.59
CA ALA A 5 8.52 37.69 -41.01
C ALA A 5 7.70 36.39 -40.94
N GLY A 6 8.28 35.27 -40.50
CA GLY A 6 7.60 33.99 -40.36
C GLY A 6 7.50 33.18 -41.65
N ARG A 7 8.24 33.52 -42.71
CA ARG A 7 8.28 32.74 -43.96
C ARG A 7 9.35 31.66 -43.91
N TYR A 8 9.07 30.51 -44.50
CA TYR A 8 10.02 29.40 -44.54
C TYR A 8 11.16 29.68 -45.53
N VAL A 9 12.38 29.82 -45.03
CA VAL A 9 13.59 29.94 -45.86
C VAL A 9 14.26 28.59 -46.12
N TRP A 10 14.02 27.62 -45.24
CA TRP A 10 14.53 26.25 -45.39
C TRP A 10 13.68 25.25 -44.60
N ALA A 11 13.48 24.07 -45.15
CA ALA A 11 12.88 22.91 -44.48
C ALA A 11 13.57 21.63 -44.97
N ASN A 12 13.65 20.59 -44.12
CA ASN A 12 14.05 19.27 -44.58
C ASN A 12 12.85 18.51 -45.16
N HIS A 13 13.12 17.41 -45.88
CA HIS A 13 12.07 16.56 -46.45
C HIS A 13 11.13 16.02 -45.38
N ALA A 14 11.65 15.58 -44.23
CA ALA A 14 10.84 15.04 -43.14
C ALA A 14 9.79 16.04 -42.64
N TYR A 15 10.16 17.33 -42.50
CA TYR A 15 9.22 18.37 -42.08
C TYR A 15 8.16 18.66 -43.14
N ALA A 16 8.53 18.72 -44.42
CA ALA A 16 7.57 18.92 -45.50
C ALA A 16 6.55 17.76 -45.62
N HIS A 17 7.01 16.53 -45.38
CA HIS A 17 6.15 15.35 -45.33
C HIS A 17 5.09 15.41 -44.22
N LEU A 18 5.33 16.11 -43.11
CA LEU A 18 4.31 16.30 -42.06
C LEU A 18 3.09 17.05 -42.58
N TYR A 19 3.28 17.99 -43.51
CA TYR A 19 2.21 18.75 -44.16
C TYR A 19 1.70 18.10 -45.45
N GLY A 20 2.09 16.85 -45.73
CA GLY A 20 1.70 16.15 -46.95
C GLY A 20 2.19 16.83 -48.24
N THR A 21 3.30 17.58 -48.18
CA THR A 21 3.80 18.38 -49.31
C THR A 21 5.31 18.19 -49.53
N THR A 22 5.87 18.89 -50.51
CA THR A 22 7.30 18.87 -50.83
C THR A 22 8.02 20.06 -50.19
N ARG A 23 9.34 19.91 -49.96
CA ARG A 23 10.18 20.99 -49.43
C ARG A 23 10.03 22.27 -50.26
N ASP A 24 10.04 22.16 -51.58
CA ASP A 24 10.00 23.33 -52.48
C ASP A 24 8.66 24.06 -52.42
N ALA A 25 7.57 23.34 -52.14
CA ALA A 25 6.25 23.94 -51.92
C ALA A 25 6.14 24.64 -50.55
N VAL A 26 6.97 24.28 -49.57
CA VAL A 26 7.02 24.91 -48.24
C VAL A 26 7.84 26.20 -48.26
N ILE A 27 8.96 26.23 -48.98
CA ILE A 27 9.85 27.39 -49.03
C ILE A 27 9.10 28.60 -49.62
N GLY A 28 9.22 29.76 -48.96
CA GLY A 28 8.55 31.02 -49.32
C GLY A 28 7.13 31.20 -48.74
N ARG A 29 6.45 30.11 -48.35
CA ARG A 29 5.14 30.20 -47.69
C ARG A 29 5.27 30.81 -46.30
N HIS A 30 4.22 31.52 -45.88
CA HIS A 30 4.11 32.03 -44.53
C HIS A 30 3.62 30.93 -43.60
N LEU A 31 4.03 30.96 -42.33
CA LEU A 31 3.66 29.94 -41.33
C LEU A 31 2.15 29.71 -41.24
N SER A 32 1.37 30.80 -41.27
CA SER A 32 -0.10 30.75 -41.23
C SER A 32 -0.76 30.12 -42.46
N ASP A 33 -0.01 29.89 -43.55
CA ASP A 33 -0.52 29.23 -44.75
C ASP A 33 -0.49 27.69 -44.61
N LEU A 34 0.23 27.17 -43.61
CA LEU A 34 0.44 25.73 -43.39
C LEU A 34 -0.10 25.23 -42.04
N ASP A 35 -0.10 26.07 -41.00
CA ASP A 35 -0.62 25.73 -39.67
C ASP A 35 -1.98 26.39 -39.41
N GLU A 36 -2.79 25.74 -38.57
CA GLU A 36 -4.04 26.33 -38.07
C GLU A 36 -3.80 27.70 -37.41
N PRO A 37 -4.74 28.67 -37.52
CA PRO A 37 -4.53 30.06 -37.06
C PRO A 37 -4.08 30.18 -35.61
N ALA A 38 -4.63 29.35 -34.71
CA ALA A 38 -4.26 29.34 -33.29
C ALA A 38 -2.82 28.83 -33.06
N ASN A 39 -2.37 27.85 -33.83
CA ASN A 39 -1.01 27.32 -33.76
C ASN A 39 0.01 28.27 -34.40
N ALA A 40 -0.35 28.86 -35.54
CA ALA A 40 0.47 29.84 -36.24
C ALA A 40 0.77 31.06 -35.37
N GLY A 41 -0.24 31.64 -34.72
CA GLY A 41 -0.07 32.79 -33.83
C GLY A 41 0.88 32.50 -32.66
N ARG A 42 0.70 31.33 -32.00
CA ARG A 42 1.58 30.89 -30.90
C ARG A 42 3.02 30.72 -31.37
N PHE A 43 3.22 30.13 -32.54
CA PHE A 43 4.55 29.89 -33.09
C PHE A 43 5.24 31.18 -33.56
N LEU A 44 4.52 32.14 -34.12
CA LEU A 44 5.07 33.46 -34.47
C LEU A 44 5.54 34.21 -33.21
N ALA A 45 4.74 34.17 -32.13
CA ALA A 45 5.13 34.78 -30.86
C ALA A 45 6.41 34.15 -30.28
N MET A 46 6.54 32.82 -30.34
CA MET A 46 7.76 32.12 -29.93
C MET A 46 8.96 32.49 -30.80
N ASP A 47 8.77 32.59 -32.12
CA ASP A 47 9.86 32.94 -33.04
C ASP A 47 10.33 34.39 -32.80
N GLN A 48 9.40 35.33 -32.61
CA GLN A 48 9.73 36.71 -32.23
C GLN A 48 10.49 36.77 -30.90
N GLN A 49 10.07 35.98 -29.91
CA GLN A 49 10.78 35.91 -28.63
C GLN A 49 12.20 35.36 -28.80
N VAL A 50 12.39 34.28 -29.56
CA VAL A 50 13.71 33.71 -29.85
C VAL A 50 14.62 34.73 -30.53
N LEU A 51 14.09 35.52 -31.47
CA LEU A 51 14.84 36.56 -32.17
C LEU A 51 15.19 37.76 -31.27
N THR A 52 14.27 38.13 -30.37
CA THR A 52 14.43 39.26 -29.44
C THR A 52 15.42 38.91 -28.32
N ASP A 53 15.20 37.78 -27.65
CA ASP A 53 15.98 37.38 -26.47
C ASP A 53 17.32 36.73 -26.86
N GLY A 54 17.44 36.25 -28.10
CA GLY A 54 18.57 35.45 -28.56
C GLY A 54 18.69 34.10 -27.85
N LYS A 55 17.65 33.66 -27.13
CA LYS A 55 17.63 32.43 -26.33
C LYS A 55 16.75 31.35 -26.95
N PRO A 56 17.12 30.07 -26.83
CA PRO A 56 16.32 28.99 -27.36
C PRO A 56 15.09 28.71 -26.50
N ILE A 57 14.00 28.30 -27.14
CA ILE A 57 12.73 27.91 -26.51
C ILE A 57 12.46 26.42 -26.74
N ARG A 58 12.17 25.70 -25.65
CA ARG A 58 11.63 24.33 -25.68
C ARG A 58 10.12 24.39 -25.55
N HIS A 59 9.39 23.64 -26.38
CA HIS A 59 7.94 23.55 -26.28
C HIS A 59 7.43 22.18 -26.72
N ALA A 60 6.23 21.83 -26.28
CA ALA A 60 5.47 20.72 -26.84
C ALA A 60 4.48 21.24 -27.89
N LEU A 61 4.11 20.38 -28.83
CA LEU A 61 3.02 20.60 -29.77
C LEU A 61 2.31 19.28 -30.07
N THR A 62 1.05 19.40 -30.46
CA THR A 62 0.30 18.33 -31.11
C THR A 62 0.22 18.66 -32.59
N TYR A 63 0.33 17.66 -33.45
CA TYR A 63 0.18 17.81 -34.89
C TYR A 63 -0.61 16.63 -35.46
N HIS A 64 -1.13 16.79 -36.67
CA HIS A 64 -1.83 15.72 -37.38
C HIS A 64 -0.86 15.03 -38.35
N ARG A 65 -0.81 13.70 -38.28
CA ARG A 65 -0.10 12.87 -39.26
C ARG A 65 -0.89 12.81 -40.58
N PRO A 66 -0.26 12.41 -41.69
CA PRO A 66 -0.95 12.27 -42.98
C PRO A 66 -2.15 11.31 -42.97
N ASP A 67 -2.19 10.37 -42.03
CA ASP A 67 -3.31 9.44 -41.82
C ASP A 67 -4.47 10.04 -40.99
N GLY A 68 -4.38 11.32 -40.62
CA GLY A 68 -5.37 12.05 -39.81
C GLY A 68 -5.20 11.87 -38.30
N THR A 69 -4.28 11.02 -37.84
CA THR A 69 -4.10 10.77 -36.39
C THR A 69 -3.34 11.90 -35.71
N SER A 70 -3.74 12.23 -34.48
CA SER A 70 -3.01 13.20 -33.65
C SER A 70 -1.74 12.58 -33.06
N ALA A 71 -0.65 13.32 -33.13
CA ALA A 71 0.68 12.97 -32.66
C ALA A 71 1.28 14.10 -31.82
N HIS A 72 2.27 13.77 -30.99
CA HIS A 72 2.96 14.71 -30.12
C HIS A 72 4.40 14.91 -30.58
N ALA A 73 4.88 16.15 -30.58
CA ALA A 73 6.27 16.46 -30.85
C ALA A 73 6.88 17.35 -29.76
N ALA A 74 8.14 17.09 -29.45
CA ALA A 74 9.00 17.98 -28.67
C ALA A 74 9.73 18.91 -29.63
N GLY A 75 9.44 20.21 -29.52
CA GLY A 75 10.02 21.27 -30.35
C GLY A 75 11.14 22.01 -29.62
N TYR A 76 12.22 22.27 -30.35
CA TYR A 76 13.30 23.15 -29.92
C TYR A 76 13.54 24.23 -30.97
N ARG A 77 13.38 25.49 -30.57
CA ARG A 77 13.53 26.67 -31.41
C ARG A 77 14.72 27.49 -30.96
N PHE A 78 15.56 27.92 -31.88
CA PHE A 78 16.79 28.65 -31.56
C PHE A 78 17.15 29.63 -32.68
N PRO A 79 17.81 30.75 -32.34
CA PRO A 79 18.19 31.73 -33.33
C PRO A 79 19.36 31.20 -34.16
N VAL A 80 19.33 31.45 -35.46
CA VAL A 80 20.42 31.11 -36.39
C VAL A 80 20.65 32.28 -37.33
N ARG A 81 21.86 32.36 -37.90
CA ARG A 81 22.12 33.28 -39.01
C ARG A 81 22.10 32.51 -40.32
N TRP A 82 21.42 33.04 -41.32
CA TRP A 82 21.35 32.49 -42.67
C TRP A 82 21.75 33.58 -43.66
N GLY A 83 23.02 33.56 -44.09
CA GLY A 83 23.62 34.73 -44.73
C GLY A 83 23.70 35.90 -43.74
N GLU A 84 23.22 37.08 -44.15
CA GLU A 84 23.18 38.28 -43.30
C GLU A 84 21.95 38.32 -42.37
N GLU A 85 20.91 37.54 -42.67
CA GLU A 85 19.63 37.57 -41.97
C GLU A 85 19.64 36.77 -40.65
N ARG A 86 18.85 37.22 -39.68
CA ARG A 86 18.53 36.47 -38.46
C ARG A 86 17.27 35.66 -38.69
N CYS A 87 17.37 34.35 -38.48
CA CYS A 87 16.29 33.39 -38.68
C CYS A 87 16.07 32.57 -37.41
N VAL A 88 14.95 31.86 -37.36
CA VAL A 88 14.66 30.86 -36.33
C VAL A 88 14.72 29.47 -36.94
N ALA A 89 15.58 28.62 -36.40
CA ALA A 89 15.56 27.19 -36.69
C ALA A 89 14.70 26.47 -35.65
N GLY A 90 13.99 25.44 -36.10
CA GLY A 90 13.17 24.58 -35.26
C GLY A 90 13.50 23.13 -35.55
N ILE A 91 13.70 22.34 -34.50
CA ILE A 91 13.84 20.88 -34.57
C ILE A 91 12.66 20.29 -33.83
N TYR A 92 12.00 19.30 -34.44
CA TYR A 92 10.85 18.61 -33.87
C TYR A 92 11.12 17.12 -33.86
N VAL A 93 10.97 16.51 -32.70
CA VAL A 93 11.08 15.06 -32.52
C VAL A 93 9.69 14.54 -32.19
N ASP A 94 9.20 13.58 -32.98
CA ASP A 94 7.97 12.85 -32.64
C ASP A 94 8.22 12.07 -31.34
N VAL A 95 7.42 12.38 -30.33
CA VAL A 95 7.46 11.77 -28.99
C VAL A 95 6.15 11.06 -28.66
N THR A 96 5.32 10.78 -29.68
CA THR A 96 3.99 10.19 -29.52
C THR A 96 4.04 8.87 -28.76
N ASP A 97 4.93 7.96 -29.15
CA ASP A 97 5.04 6.64 -28.52
C ASP A 97 5.51 6.76 -27.07
N TYR A 98 6.40 7.70 -26.77
CA TYR A 98 6.86 8.00 -25.42
C TYR A 98 5.73 8.55 -24.54
N VAL A 99 4.98 9.53 -25.04
CA VAL A 99 3.84 10.12 -24.31
C VAL A 99 2.77 9.06 -24.07
N ARG A 100 2.41 8.26 -25.08
CA ARG A 100 1.43 7.18 -24.94
C ARG A 100 1.86 6.13 -23.91
N ALA A 101 3.12 5.71 -23.93
CA ALA A 101 3.65 4.76 -22.95
C ALA A 101 3.63 5.31 -21.53
N MET A 102 3.98 6.60 -21.35
CA MET A 102 3.95 7.27 -20.06
C MET A 102 2.52 7.39 -19.52
N ASP A 103 1.57 7.80 -20.36
CA ASP A 103 0.15 7.89 -20.00
C ASP A 103 -0.43 6.52 -19.67
N GLN A 104 -0.11 5.48 -20.44
CA GLN A 104 -0.54 4.12 -20.17
C GLN A 104 0.00 3.63 -18.82
N ARG A 105 1.28 3.91 -18.50
CA ARG A 105 1.88 3.58 -17.21
C ARG A 105 1.18 4.32 -16.07
N HIS A 106 0.95 5.62 -16.22
CA HIS A 106 0.25 6.42 -15.20
C HIS A 106 -1.18 5.94 -14.96
N ARG A 107 -1.93 5.59 -16.02
CA ARG A 107 -3.27 5.00 -15.89
C ARG A 107 -3.22 3.66 -15.18
N ALA A 108 -2.33 2.76 -15.57
CA ALA A 108 -2.18 1.47 -14.91
C ALA A 108 -1.80 1.60 -13.42
N GLU A 109 -0.92 2.55 -13.07
CA GLU A 109 -0.57 2.84 -11.68
C GLU A 109 -1.75 3.42 -10.89
N ALA A 110 -2.53 4.32 -11.50
CA ALA A 110 -3.73 4.88 -10.89
C ALA A 110 -4.79 3.79 -10.65
N ASP A 111 -5.02 2.90 -11.62
CA ASP A 111 -5.97 1.80 -11.52
C ASP A 111 -5.57 0.81 -10.42
N LEU A 112 -4.27 0.46 -10.32
CA LEU A 112 -3.76 -0.40 -9.25
C LEU A 112 -3.94 0.24 -7.86
N ARG A 113 -3.68 1.55 -7.73
CA ARG A 113 -3.92 2.28 -6.47
C ARG A 113 -5.41 2.31 -6.14
N ALA A 114 -6.28 2.58 -7.10
CA ALA A 114 -7.73 2.60 -6.90
C ALA A 114 -8.25 1.22 -6.46
N LEU A 115 -7.80 0.13 -7.10
CA LEU A 115 -8.14 -1.23 -6.69
C LEU A 115 -7.68 -1.51 -5.26
N ARG A 116 -6.45 -1.14 -4.90
CA ARG A 116 -5.91 -1.32 -3.54
C ARG A 116 -6.71 -0.53 -2.50
N ASP A 117 -7.05 0.72 -2.79
CA ASP A 117 -7.60 1.68 -1.82
C ASP A 117 -9.14 1.67 -1.75
N HIS A 118 -9.82 1.07 -2.74
CA HIS A 118 -11.29 1.07 -2.81
C HIS A 118 -11.93 -0.32 -2.93
N SER A 119 -11.17 -1.41 -3.07
CA SER A 119 -11.75 -2.77 -3.14
C SER A 119 -12.23 -3.35 -1.80
N GLY A 120 -11.87 -2.72 -0.67
CA GLY A 120 -12.09 -3.29 0.66
C GLY A 120 -11.17 -4.47 1.00
N LEU A 121 -10.21 -4.82 0.13
CA LEU A 121 -9.22 -5.86 0.40
C LEU A 121 -8.13 -5.34 1.34
N ALA A 122 -7.98 -5.96 2.51
CA ALA A 122 -6.82 -5.72 3.35
C ALA A 122 -5.57 -6.35 2.73
N CYS A 123 -4.74 -5.50 2.14
CA CYS A 123 -3.46 -5.89 1.58
C CYS A 123 -2.35 -4.91 1.94
N VAL A 124 -1.13 -5.43 1.95
CA VAL A 124 0.12 -4.65 2.06
C VAL A 124 1.16 -5.20 1.10
N ARG A 125 1.96 -4.32 0.51
CA ARG A 125 3.19 -4.70 -0.16
C ARG A 125 4.34 -4.55 0.83
N LEU A 126 5.11 -5.62 0.96
CA LEU A 126 6.29 -5.68 1.82
C LEU A 126 7.54 -5.61 0.95
N ALA A 127 8.51 -4.80 1.33
CA ALA A 127 9.87 -4.83 0.79
C ALA A 127 10.59 -6.13 1.24
N PRO A 128 11.72 -6.51 0.61
CA PRO A 128 12.45 -7.73 0.97
C PRO A 128 12.95 -7.78 2.42
N ASP A 129 13.12 -6.62 3.05
CA ASP A 129 13.44 -6.50 4.47
C ASP A 129 12.21 -6.67 5.40
N GLY A 130 11.02 -6.92 4.86
CA GLY A 130 9.80 -7.11 5.62
C GLY A 130 9.17 -5.81 6.14
N ARG A 131 9.62 -4.64 5.68
CA ARG A 131 8.91 -3.37 5.92
C ARG A 131 7.77 -3.20 4.93
N VAL A 132 6.70 -2.58 5.38
CA VAL A 132 5.57 -2.20 4.52
C VAL A 132 6.03 -1.08 3.58
N SER A 133 6.04 -1.34 2.28
CA SER A 133 6.30 -0.33 1.25
C SER A 133 5.01 0.34 0.79
N GLU A 134 3.88 -0.39 0.82
CA GLU A 134 2.56 0.11 0.46
C GLU A 134 1.48 -0.60 1.27
N ALA A 135 0.37 0.08 1.54
CA ALA A 135 -0.78 -0.48 2.23
C ALA A 135 -2.08 0.03 1.61
N GLY A 136 -3.12 -0.81 1.59
CA GLY A 136 -4.48 -0.38 1.30
C GLY A 136 -5.18 0.20 2.53
N THR A 137 -6.17 1.06 2.29
CA THR A 137 -7.06 1.67 3.30
C THR A 137 -7.71 0.65 4.22
N ALA A 138 -8.23 -0.45 3.68
CA ALA A 138 -8.86 -1.53 4.46
C ALA A 138 -7.92 -2.17 5.49
N THR A 139 -6.60 -2.21 5.20
CA THR A 139 -5.61 -2.67 6.18
C THR A 139 -5.51 -1.72 7.37
N ALA A 140 -5.46 -0.42 7.12
CA ALA A 140 -5.41 0.61 8.17
C ALA A 140 -6.65 0.56 9.06
N GLU A 141 -7.83 0.36 8.47
CA GLU A 141 -9.11 0.20 9.20
C GLU A 141 -9.11 -1.07 10.08
N ILE A 142 -8.68 -2.20 9.54
CA ILE A 142 -8.63 -3.48 10.28
C ILE A 142 -7.64 -3.41 11.44
N LEU A 143 -6.50 -2.76 11.24
CA LEU A 143 -5.44 -2.61 12.24
C LEU A 143 -5.61 -1.39 13.14
N ARG A 144 -6.62 -0.55 12.89
CA ARG A 144 -6.91 0.69 13.64
C ARG A 144 -5.68 1.58 13.84
N VAL A 145 -4.94 1.76 12.76
CA VAL A 145 -3.78 2.67 12.70
C VAL A 145 -3.97 3.65 11.55
N ARG A 146 -3.24 4.77 11.55
CA ARG A 146 -3.28 5.67 10.40
C ARG A 146 -2.57 5.01 9.22
N LEU A 147 -3.08 5.21 8.01
CA LEU A 147 -2.47 4.66 6.80
C LEU A 147 -1.02 5.16 6.61
N SER A 148 -0.75 6.41 6.99
CA SER A 148 0.61 7.00 7.00
C SER A 148 1.59 6.23 7.86
N ASP A 149 1.12 5.67 8.98
CA ASP A 149 1.95 5.04 10.00
C ASP A 149 2.29 3.59 9.63
N LEU A 150 1.56 3.02 8.65
CA LEU A 150 1.85 1.69 8.10
C LEU A 150 3.10 1.70 7.23
N THR A 151 3.33 2.76 6.44
CA THR A 151 4.46 2.79 5.51
C THR A 151 5.78 2.85 6.29
N GLY A 152 6.71 1.96 5.96
CA GLY A 152 7.98 1.78 6.66
C GLY A 152 7.90 0.94 7.93
N LEU A 153 6.70 0.63 8.45
CA LEU A 153 6.53 -0.23 9.62
C LEU A 153 7.04 -1.66 9.32
N ARG A 154 7.68 -2.30 10.29
CA ARG A 154 8.05 -3.71 10.18
C ARG A 154 6.78 -4.55 10.31
N ALA A 155 6.42 -5.33 9.30
CA ALA A 155 5.19 -6.13 9.34
C ALA A 155 5.15 -7.11 10.53
N ALA A 156 6.31 -7.56 11.00
CA ALA A 156 6.42 -8.43 12.16
C ALA A 156 5.94 -7.80 13.49
N SER A 157 5.82 -6.48 13.60
CA SER A 157 5.25 -5.80 14.78
C SER A 157 3.72 -5.83 14.80
N LEU A 158 3.10 -6.11 13.65
CA LEU A 158 1.65 -6.27 13.52
C LEU A 158 1.20 -7.70 13.83
N LEU A 159 2.12 -8.58 14.25
CA LEU A 159 1.88 -9.98 14.52
C LEU A 159 1.96 -10.25 16.01
N ALA A 160 1.01 -11.03 16.54
CA ALA A 160 1.07 -11.52 17.90
C ALA A 160 2.11 -12.64 18.00
N ASP A 161 2.67 -12.81 19.20
CA ASP A 161 3.65 -13.84 19.46
C ASP A 161 2.97 -15.20 19.67
N THR A 162 2.66 -15.87 18.55
CA THR A 162 2.00 -17.16 18.51
C THR A 162 2.77 -18.15 17.64
N PRO A 163 2.53 -19.48 17.74
CA PRO A 163 3.20 -20.47 16.90
C PRO A 163 3.03 -20.21 15.39
N GLU A 164 1.91 -19.60 14.97
CA GLU A 164 1.67 -19.19 13.60
C GLU A 164 2.69 -18.18 13.08
N ARG A 165 3.22 -17.31 13.95
CA ARG A 165 4.26 -16.33 13.60
C ARG A 165 5.53 -17.02 13.09
N GLY A 166 5.98 -18.09 13.77
CA GLY A 166 7.15 -18.86 13.35
C GLY A 166 6.94 -19.58 12.02
N ALA A 167 5.74 -20.10 11.77
CA ALA A 167 5.39 -20.70 10.48
C ALA A 167 5.37 -19.66 9.35
N LEU A 168 4.84 -18.47 9.62
CA LEU A 168 4.80 -17.36 8.67
C LEU A 168 6.21 -16.85 8.32
N ILE A 169 7.12 -16.75 9.29
CA ILE A 169 8.53 -16.36 9.05
C ILE A 169 9.22 -17.35 8.12
N ARG A 170 9.04 -18.66 8.31
CA ARG A 170 9.60 -19.67 7.39
C ARG A 170 9.06 -19.53 5.96
N VAL A 171 7.76 -19.25 5.83
CA VAL A 171 7.14 -18.97 4.53
C VAL A 171 7.73 -17.72 3.90
N TRP A 172 7.94 -16.66 4.69
CA TRP A 172 8.59 -15.44 4.25
C TRP A 172 10.00 -15.69 3.72
N ASP A 173 10.83 -16.43 4.46
CA ASP A 173 12.20 -16.76 4.07
C ASP A 173 12.25 -17.56 2.75
N ASP A 174 11.30 -18.49 2.55
CA ASP A 174 11.16 -19.23 1.30
C ASP A 174 10.79 -18.32 0.11
N LEU A 175 9.92 -17.32 0.33
CA LEU A 175 9.53 -16.37 -0.71
C LEU A 175 10.70 -15.45 -1.08
N ILE A 176 11.37 -14.86 -0.08
CA ILE A 176 12.50 -13.93 -0.31
C ILE A 176 13.69 -14.63 -0.95
N ALA A 177 13.99 -15.88 -0.55
CA ALA A 177 15.03 -16.67 -1.19
C ALA A 177 14.65 -17.17 -2.60
N GLY A 178 13.46 -16.85 -3.10
CA GLY A 178 12.99 -17.25 -4.43
C GLY A 178 12.65 -18.74 -4.54
N ARG A 179 12.61 -19.49 -3.43
CA ARG A 179 12.23 -20.91 -3.40
C ARG A 179 10.74 -21.11 -3.70
N ARG A 180 9.92 -20.07 -3.49
CA ARG A 180 8.48 -20.07 -3.79
C ARG A 180 8.07 -18.73 -4.38
N ARG A 181 7.07 -18.75 -5.27
CA ARG A 181 6.45 -17.52 -5.81
C ARG A 181 5.20 -17.09 -5.04
N SER A 182 4.55 -18.01 -4.35
CA SER A 182 3.37 -17.72 -3.53
C SER A 182 3.17 -18.75 -2.43
N ALA A 183 2.44 -18.36 -1.39
CA ALA A 183 2.07 -19.22 -0.28
C ALA A 183 0.77 -18.75 0.37
N ARG A 184 0.12 -19.66 1.10
CA ARG A 184 -0.95 -19.34 2.05
C ARG A 184 -0.42 -19.57 3.46
N ALA A 185 -0.73 -18.65 4.36
CA ALA A 185 -0.32 -18.74 5.76
C ALA A 185 -1.44 -18.25 6.67
N SER A 186 -1.34 -18.62 7.94
CA SER A 186 -2.17 -18.05 9.00
C SER A 186 -1.32 -17.12 9.85
N ALA A 187 -1.93 -16.07 10.36
CA ALA A 187 -1.30 -15.11 11.25
C ALA A 187 -2.30 -14.68 12.32
N VAL A 188 -1.78 -14.19 13.44
CA VAL A 188 -2.58 -13.46 14.42
C VAL A 188 -2.15 -12.01 14.35
N LEU A 189 -3.02 -11.15 13.81
CA LEU A 189 -2.77 -9.72 13.66
C LEU A 189 -3.06 -9.01 14.98
N VAL A 190 -2.26 -8.02 15.33
CA VAL A 190 -2.45 -7.12 16.48
C VAL A 190 -2.77 -5.73 15.96
N ASP A 191 -3.85 -5.13 16.47
CA ASP A 191 -4.23 -3.75 16.15
C ASP A 191 -3.57 -2.72 17.11
N GLY A 192 -3.67 -1.43 16.78
CA GLY A 192 -3.09 -0.34 17.60
C GLY A 192 -3.66 -0.24 19.03
N GLU A 193 -4.77 -0.93 19.32
CA GLU A 193 -5.40 -1.00 20.64
C GLU A 193 -5.05 -2.30 21.39
N GLY A 194 -4.16 -3.13 20.83
CA GLY A 194 -3.72 -4.40 21.43
C GLY A 194 -4.72 -5.56 21.28
N TRP A 195 -5.74 -5.43 20.44
CA TRP A 195 -6.64 -6.53 20.13
C TRP A 195 -6.07 -7.41 19.03
N GLN A 196 -6.46 -8.68 19.06
CA GLN A 196 -5.97 -9.69 18.15
C GLN A 196 -7.06 -10.21 17.22
N ARG A 197 -6.67 -10.53 15.98
CA ARG A 197 -7.52 -11.19 14.99
C ARG A 197 -6.73 -12.26 14.27
N ARG A 198 -7.24 -13.50 14.26
CA ARG A 198 -6.70 -14.54 13.37
C ARG A 198 -7.01 -14.18 11.92
N ALA A 199 -6.02 -14.24 11.05
CA ALA A 199 -6.14 -13.96 9.63
C ALA A 199 -5.56 -15.11 8.81
N ARG A 200 -6.22 -15.46 7.69
CA ARG A 200 -5.58 -16.20 6.60
C ARG A 200 -5.05 -15.20 5.60
N ILE A 201 -3.81 -15.38 5.18
CA ILE A 201 -3.08 -14.45 4.32
C ILE A 201 -2.57 -15.22 3.11
N ARG A 202 -2.75 -14.63 1.92
CA ARG A 202 -2.07 -15.06 0.69
C ARG A 202 -0.86 -14.16 0.46
N LEU A 203 0.30 -14.77 0.33
CA LEU A 203 1.57 -14.11 0.06
C LEU A 203 1.98 -14.39 -1.38
N THR A 204 2.35 -13.37 -2.14
CA THR A 204 2.79 -13.51 -3.55
C THR A 204 3.97 -12.60 -3.83
N THR A 205 5.06 -13.13 -4.40
CA THR A 205 6.26 -12.37 -4.75
C THR A 205 6.02 -11.46 -5.96
N VAL A 206 6.60 -10.27 -5.93
CA VAL A 206 6.66 -9.31 -7.03
C VAL A 206 8.10 -9.26 -7.55
N GLY A 207 8.28 -9.17 -8.87
CA GLY A 207 9.59 -9.03 -9.50
C GLY A 207 10.45 -10.29 -9.43
N ALA A 208 9.94 -11.45 -9.86
CA ALA A 208 10.69 -12.72 -9.80
C ALA A 208 11.80 -12.89 -10.87
N ALA A 209 12.19 -11.81 -11.57
CA ALA A 209 13.33 -11.81 -12.50
C ALA A 209 14.49 -10.98 -11.91
N ALA A 210 15.73 -11.26 -12.34
CA ALA A 210 16.95 -10.63 -11.82
C ALA A 210 16.76 -9.09 -11.66
N PRO A 211 17.02 -8.52 -10.46
CA PRO A 211 17.98 -8.96 -9.44
C PRO A 211 17.41 -9.79 -8.26
N GLY A 212 16.19 -10.32 -8.36
CA GLY A 212 15.55 -11.11 -7.31
C GLY A 212 14.24 -10.47 -6.83
N VAL A 213 13.60 -11.06 -5.82
CA VAL A 213 12.29 -10.61 -5.33
C VAL A 213 12.35 -9.15 -4.88
N THR A 214 11.57 -8.28 -5.53
CA THR A 214 11.52 -6.84 -5.22
C THR A 214 10.47 -6.50 -4.16
N GLY A 215 9.59 -7.44 -3.85
CA GLY A 215 8.65 -7.33 -2.74
C GLY A 215 7.67 -8.50 -2.68
N VAL A 216 6.81 -8.50 -1.68
CA VAL A 216 5.80 -9.52 -1.45
C VAL A 216 4.47 -8.85 -1.13
N TRP A 217 3.43 -9.17 -1.89
CA TRP A 217 2.06 -8.82 -1.53
C TRP A 217 1.53 -9.78 -0.49
N ALA A 218 1.11 -9.25 0.65
CA ALA A 218 0.34 -9.97 1.66
C ALA A 218 -1.12 -9.50 1.59
N VAL A 219 -2.03 -10.40 1.23
CA VAL A 219 -3.46 -10.13 1.12
C VAL A 219 -4.21 -10.97 2.15
N VAL A 220 -4.97 -10.33 3.03
CA VAL A 220 -5.86 -11.01 3.98
C VAL A 220 -7.05 -11.56 3.21
N THR A 221 -7.21 -12.88 3.20
CA THR A 221 -8.32 -13.56 2.50
C THR A 221 -9.45 -13.96 3.43
N HIS A 222 -9.18 -14.05 4.74
CA HIS A 222 -10.20 -14.31 5.75
C HIS A 222 -9.78 -13.70 7.08
N LEU A 223 -10.69 -12.97 7.72
CA LEU A 223 -10.47 -12.36 9.02
C LEU A 223 -11.40 -12.97 10.07
N GLY A 224 -10.82 -13.46 11.15
CA GLY A 224 -11.54 -13.99 12.30
C GLY A 224 -12.05 -12.91 13.24
N ARG A 225 -12.72 -13.34 14.32
CA ARG A 225 -13.26 -12.43 15.33
C ARG A 225 -12.15 -11.67 16.05
N ARG A 226 -12.44 -10.42 16.39
CA ARG A 226 -11.61 -9.57 17.22
C ARG A 226 -11.72 -10.02 18.67
N GLN A 227 -10.58 -10.27 19.31
CA GLN A 227 -10.50 -10.73 20.70
C GLN A 227 -9.36 -10.00 21.42
N ARG A 228 -9.54 -9.61 22.68
CA ARG A 228 -8.41 -9.14 23.49
C ARG A 228 -7.54 -10.34 23.81
N THR A 229 -6.23 -10.13 23.85
CA THR A 229 -5.29 -11.10 24.40
C THR A 229 -5.78 -11.48 25.79
N GLN A 230 -6.18 -12.74 25.99
CA GLN A 230 -6.51 -13.21 27.32
C GLN A 230 -5.22 -13.14 28.15
N PRO A 231 -5.23 -12.50 29.34
CA PRO A 231 -4.11 -12.66 30.25
C PRO A 231 -3.94 -14.15 30.53
N THR A 232 -2.73 -14.65 30.34
CA THR A 232 -2.42 -16.06 30.57
C THR A 232 -2.48 -16.30 32.08
N LEU A 233 -3.55 -16.96 32.52
CA LEU A 233 -3.70 -17.38 33.91
C LEU A 233 -3.04 -18.73 34.10
N THR A 234 -2.34 -18.89 35.21
CA THR A 234 -1.86 -20.20 35.67
C THR A 234 -3.04 -21.13 35.97
N ALA A 235 -2.82 -22.44 35.93
CA ALA A 235 -3.86 -23.43 36.25
C ALA A 235 -4.50 -23.18 37.63
N ALA A 236 -3.70 -22.78 38.62
CA ALA A 236 -4.18 -22.41 39.95
C ALA A 236 -5.11 -21.17 39.92
N GLN A 237 -4.72 -20.13 39.19
CA GLN A 237 -5.56 -18.92 39.04
C GLN A 237 -6.88 -19.19 38.33
N VAL A 238 -6.88 -20.04 37.29
CA VAL A 238 -8.11 -20.47 36.62
C VAL A 238 -9.03 -21.22 37.57
N ARG A 239 -8.46 -22.12 38.39
CA ARG A 239 -9.20 -22.88 39.42
C ARG A 239 -9.81 -21.96 40.47
N ILE A 240 -9.05 -20.98 40.98
CA ILE A 240 -9.54 -19.95 41.91
C ILE A 240 -10.75 -19.22 41.33
N VAL A 241 -10.65 -18.74 40.08
CA VAL A 241 -11.73 -18.00 39.43
C VAL A 241 -12.97 -18.87 39.20
N ALA A 242 -12.80 -20.15 38.86
CA ALA A 242 -13.91 -21.09 38.69
C ALA A 242 -14.67 -21.34 40.01
N LEU A 243 -13.96 -21.59 41.11
CA LEU A 243 -14.56 -21.80 42.43
C LEU A 243 -15.22 -20.53 42.96
N LEU A 244 -14.60 -19.37 42.72
CA LEU A 244 -15.17 -18.07 43.04
C LEU A 244 -16.50 -17.85 42.32
N ALA A 245 -16.56 -18.20 41.03
CA ALA A 245 -17.75 -18.11 40.19
C ALA A 245 -18.83 -19.13 40.59
N ALA A 246 -18.43 -20.28 41.16
CA ALA A 246 -19.34 -21.27 41.72
C ALA A 246 -19.98 -20.82 43.06
N GLY A 247 -19.54 -19.68 43.60
CA GLY A 247 -20.06 -19.11 44.85
C GLY A 247 -19.32 -19.55 46.11
N ARG A 248 -18.16 -20.23 45.99
CA ARG A 248 -17.37 -20.71 47.15
C ARG A 248 -16.78 -19.56 47.95
N SER A 249 -16.71 -19.69 49.28
CA SER A 249 -16.10 -18.67 50.14
C SER A 249 -14.57 -18.68 50.01
N ASN A 250 -13.88 -17.62 50.44
CA ASN A 250 -12.41 -17.62 50.44
C ASN A 250 -11.84 -18.73 51.33
N ALA A 251 -12.54 -19.10 52.41
CA ALA A 251 -12.11 -20.20 53.28
C ALA A 251 -12.18 -21.55 52.53
N ASP A 252 -13.31 -21.83 51.87
CA ASP A 252 -13.51 -23.08 51.12
C ASP A 252 -12.51 -23.20 49.97
N ILE A 253 -12.28 -22.11 49.23
CA ILE A 253 -11.32 -22.07 48.12
C ILE A 253 -9.88 -22.32 48.63
N ALA A 254 -9.52 -21.69 49.76
CA ALA A 254 -8.19 -21.87 50.35
C ALA A 254 -7.98 -23.33 50.80
N GLU A 255 -8.97 -23.93 51.44
CA GLU A 255 -8.94 -25.33 51.89
C GLU A 255 -8.84 -26.29 50.71
N GLU A 256 -9.72 -26.14 49.70
CA GLU A 256 -9.79 -27.04 48.55
C GLU A 256 -8.49 -27.00 47.71
N LEU A 257 -7.91 -25.82 47.54
CA LEU A 257 -6.65 -25.65 46.80
C LEU A 257 -5.41 -25.87 47.67
N ARG A 258 -5.56 -26.21 48.95
CA ARG A 258 -4.47 -26.35 49.93
C ARG A 258 -3.55 -25.12 49.97
N LEU A 259 -4.15 -23.93 49.94
CA LEU A 259 -3.48 -22.63 50.02
C LEU A 259 -3.76 -21.97 51.37
N SER A 260 -2.84 -21.14 51.85
CA SER A 260 -3.15 -20.25 52.97
C SER A 260 -4.16 -19.18 52.54
N ARG A 261 -4.96 -18.65 53.49
CA ARG A 261 -5.89 -17.54 53.20
C ARG A 261 -5.16 -16.31 52.64
N GLN A 262 -3.98 -16.00 53.18
CA GLN A 262 -3.15 -14.88 52.70
C GLN A 262 -2.68 -15.10 51.25
N THR A 263 -2.29 -16.33 50.90
CA THR A 263 -1.92 -16.70 49.53
C THR A 263 -3.10 -16.55 48.58
N LEU A 264 -4.30 -16.98 48.99
CA LEU A 264 -5.50 -16.80 48.19
C LEU A 264 -5.83 -15.31 47.99
N ASP A 265 -5.79 -14.49 49.03
CA ASP A 265 -6.07 -13.05 48.94
C ASP A 265 -5.06 -12.32 48.05
N TYR A 266 -3.79 -12.75 48.08
CA TYR A 266 -2.78 -12.29 47.13
C TYR A 266 -3.16 -12.66 45.68
N HIS A 267 -3.54 -13.92 45.42
CA HIS A 267 -3.96 -14.34 44.09
C HIS A 267 -5.21 -13.60 43.60
N LEU A 268 -6.21 -13.41 44.46
CA LEU A 268 -7.43 -12.65 44.13
C LEU A 268 -7.12 -11.17 43.83
N SER A 269 -6.23 -10.55 44.60
CA SER A 269 -5.79 -9.17 44.34
C SER A 269 -5.07 -9.06 43.00
N ARG A 270 -4.15 -9.98 42.70
CA ARG A 270 -3.45 -10.03 41.42
C ARG A 270 -4.40 -10.32 40.25
N LEU A 271 -5.38 -11.20 40.44
CA LEU A 271 -6.42 -11.51 39.45
C LEU A 271 -7.30 -10.29 39.14
N ARG A 272 -7.66 -9.50 40.15
CA ARG A 272 -8.39 -8.23 39.97
C ARG A 272 -7.61 -7.23 39.11
N VAL A 273 -6.29 -7.12 39.33
CA VAL A 273 -5.43 -6.27 38.50
C VAL A 273 -5.32 -6.82 37.07
N LEU A 274 -5.01 -8.12 36.92
CA LEU A 274 -4.84 -8.77 35.61
C LEU A 274 -6.09 -8.74 34.74
N LEU A 275 -7.27 -8.86 35.34
CA LEU A 275 -8.56 -8.87 34.63
C LEU A 275 -9.26 -7.51 34.61
N GLU A 276 -8.59 -6.44 35.08
CA GLU A 276 -9.16 -5.09 35.19
C GLU A 276 -10.52 -5.07 35.91
N ALA A 277 -10.62 -5.84 36.99
CA ALA A 277 -11.87 -6.12 37.69
C ALA A 277 -11.79 -5.57 39.13
N PRO A 278 -12.38 -4.40 39.42
CA PRO A 278 -12.24 -3.76 40.72
C PRO A 278 -12.98 -4.49 41.84
N THR A 279 -13.98 -5.32 41.51
CA THR A 279 -14.81 -6.03 42.50
C THR A 279 -14.89 -7.52 42.18
N ARG A 280 -15.29 -8.33 43.18
CA ARG A 280 -15.48 -9.78 43.03
C ARG A 280 -16.53 -10.13 41.95
N PRO A 281 -17.71 -9.48 41.88
CA PRO A 281 -18.65 -9.71 40.78
C PRO A 281 -18.07 -9.33 39.42
N ALA A 282 -17.34 -8.21 39.33
CA ALA A 282 -16.67 -7.80 38.10
C ALA A 282 -15.61 -8.82 37.65
N LEU A 283 -14.92 -9.45 38.59
CA LEU A 283 -13.91 -10.47 38.32
C LEU A 283 -14.53 -11.69 37.66
N VAL A 284 -15.65 -12.19 38.20
CA VAL A 284 -16.41 -13.30 37.64
C VAL A 284 -16.99 -12.93 36.26
N ALA A 285 -17.60 -11.76 36.14
CA ALA A 285 -18.16 -11.29 34.86
C ALA A 285 -17.07 -11.16 33.77
N ARG A 286 -15.92 -10.54 34.10
CA ARG A 286 -14.78 -10.44 33.18
C ARG A 286 -14.23 -11.81 32.80
N ALA A 287 -14.19 -12.79 33.71
CA ALA A 287 -13.74 -14.13 33.39
C ALA A 287 -14.61 -14.82 32.33
N TYR A 288 -15.94 -14.62 32.36
CA TYR A 288 -16.83 -15.12 31.30
C TYR A 288 -16.69 -14.32 29.99
N VAL A 289 -16.65 -12.99 30.07
CA VAL A 289 -16.49 -12.12 28.89
C VAL A 289 -15.19 -12.41 28.15
N LEU A 290 -14.11 -12.64 28.90
CA LEU A 290 -12.81 -12.98 28.35
C LEU A 290 -12.72 -14.44 27.93
N GLY A 291 -13.72 -15.28 28.17
CA GLY A 291 -13.72 -16.70 27.80
C GLY A 291 -12.79 -17.59 28.63
N ILE A 292 -12.31 -17.09 29.78
CA ILE A 292 -11.59 -17.88 30.78
C ILE A 292 -12.53 -18.92 31.38
N LEU A 293 -13.80 -18.56 31.58
CA LEU A 293 -14.89 -19.46 31.96
C LEU A 293 -15.89 -19.60 30.81
N SER A 294 -16.44 -20.80 30.65
CA SER A 294 -17.43 -21.11 29.62
C SER A 294 -18.84 -20.73 30.11
N PRO A 295 -19.57 -19.85 29.39
CA PRO A 295 -20.92 -19.41 29.79
C PRO A 295 -21.99 -20.49 29.62
N ARG A 296 -21.65 -21.66 29.08
CA ARG A 296 -22.60 -22.75 28.77
C ARG A 296 -22.48 -23.95 29.71
N THR A 297 -21.73 -23.84 30.80
CA THR A 297 -21.39 -24.97 31.68
C THR A 297 -21.51 -24.59 33.15
N TRP A 298 -22.23 -25.40 33.94
CA TRP A 298 -22.33 -25.30 35.39
C TRP A 298 -22.01 -26.67 36.06
N PRO A 299 -21.20 -26.75 37.14
CA PRO A 299 -20.44 -25.66 37.75
C PRO A 299 -19.49 -24.96 36.77
N PRO A 300 -19.06 -23.71 37.01
CA PRO A 300 -18.22 -22.95 36.08
C PRO A 300 -16.93 -23.71 35.72
N ARG A 301 -16.64 -23.84 34.42
CA ARG A 301 -15.43 -24.51 33.92
C ARG A 301 -14.69 -23.64 32.91
N SER A 302 -13.37 -23.85 32.83
CA SER A 302 -12.55 -23.21 31.83
C SER A 302 -12.40 -24.10 30.59
N PRO A 303 -12.63 -23.57 29.38
CA PRO A 303 -12.43 -24.32 28.14
C PRO A 303 -10.94 -24.60 27.84
N THR A 304 -10.01 -23.95 28.55
CA THR A 304 -8.56 -24.13 28.41
C THR A 304 -7.94 -24.98 29.51
N ALA A 305 -8.72 -25.45 30.50
CA ALA A 305 -8.22 -26.36 31.52
C ALA A 305 -7.88 -27.72 30.88
N ALA A 306 -6.64 -28.16 31.05
CA ALA A 306 -6.08 -29.36 30.42
C ALA A 306 -6.80 -30.69 30.75
N HIS A 307 -7.79 -30.70 31.64
CA HIS A 307 -8.62 -31.87 31.92
C HIS A 307 -10.11 -31.53 32.09
N PRO A 308 -11.01 -32.15 31.30
CA PRO A 308 -12.46 -32.02 31.46
C PRO A 308 -13.02 -32.73 32.70
N SER A 309 -12.19 -33.38 33.53
CA SER A 309 -12.65 -34.33 34.56
C SER A 309 -12.00 -34.19 35.94
N SER A 310 -11.15 -33.20 36.23
CA SER A 310 -10.66 -33.06 37.62
C SER A 310 -11.81 -32.68 38.56
N PRO A 311 -12.00 -33.37 39.69
CA PRO A 311 -13.15 -33.15 40.58
C PRO A 311 -13.19 -31.74 41.15
N VAL A 312 -14.42 -31.35 41.47
CA VAL A 312 -14.83 -30.20 42.29
C VAL A 312 -14.18 -30.25 43.67
#